data_AF-A0A1I6GV62-F1
#
_entry.id   AF-A0A1I6GV62-F1
#
_cell.length_a   1.000
_cell.length_b   1.000
_cell.length_c   1.000
_cell.angle_alpha   90.00
_cell.angle_beta   90.00
_cell.angle_gamma   90.00
#
_symmetry.space_group_name_H-M   'P 1'
#
loop_
_entity.id
_entity.type
_entity.pdbx_description
1 polymer ?
#
loop_
_entity_poly.entity_id
_entity_poly.type
_entity_poly.pdbx_seq_one_letter_code
_entity_poly.pdbx_strand_id
1 'polypeptide(L)' 'MKLSTIVILVGVVFLFIPIPPIATIIGLVTILAGVALRSFADT' A
#
# COMPACT_ATOMS: atom_id res chain seq x y z
N MET A 1 -26.79 0.48 -11.17
CA MET A 1 -25.48 1.14 -11.44
C MET A 1 -24.52 0.05 -11.92
N LYS A 2 -23.72 0.30 -12.96
CA LYS A 2 -22.80 -0.72 -13.51
C LYS A 2 -21.61 -0.90 -12.55
N LEU A 3 -21.11 -2.12 -12.41
CA LEU A 3 -19.96 -2.44 -11.55
C LEU A 3 -18.74 -1.54 -11.86
N SER A 4 -18.53 -1.23 -13.14
CA SER A 4 -17.49 -0.29 -13.59
C SER A 4 -17.62 1.10 -12.96
N THR A 5 -18.85 1.63 -12.84
CA THR A 5 -19.11 2.91 -12.17
C THR A 5 -18.75 2.86 -10.70
N ILE A 6 -19.03 1.75 -10.02
CA ILE A 6 -18.71 1.56 -8.60
C ILE A 6 -17.19 1.50 -8.40
N VAL A 7 -16.49 0.73 -9.25
CA VAL A 7 -15.01 0.60 -9.18
C VAL A 7 -14.31 1.93 -9.42
N ILE A 8 -14.77 2.70 -10.41
CA ILE A 8 -14.22 4.04 -10.69
C ILE A 8 -14.47 4.98 -9.50
N LEU A 9 -15.68 4.96 -8.92
CA LEU A 9 -16.03 5.83 -7.79
C LEU A 9 -15.22 5.49 -6.53
N VAL A 10 -15.01 4.20 -6.25
CA VAL A 10 -14.11 3.74 -5.18
C VAL A 10 -12.69 4.23 -5.42
N GLY A 11 -12.16 4.07 -6.64
CA GLY A 11 -10.83 4.58 -7.00
C GLY A 11 -10.68 6.09 -6.77
N VAL A 12 -11.66 6.89 -7.20
CA VAL A 12 -11.68 8.34 -6.97
C VAL A 12 -11.71 8.67 -5.48
N VAL A 13 -12.51 7.99 -4.67
CA VAL A 13 -12.54 8.18 -3.21
C VAL A 13 -11.18 7.85 -2.57
N PHE A 14 -10.52 6.79 -3.02
CA PHE A 14 -9.17 6.44 -2.55
C PHE A 14 -8.11 7.48 -2.92
N LEU A 15 -8.27 8.27 -3.99
CA LEU A 15 -7.36 9.37 -4.32
C LEU A 15 -7.43 10.54 -3.33
N PHE A 16 -8.56 10.70 -2.65
CA PHE A 16 -8.78 11.74 -1.63
C PHE A 16 -8.57 11.25 -0.21
N ILE A 17 -8.34 9.95 -0.01
CA ILE A 17 -7.80 9.43 1.24
C ILE A 17 -6.29 9.67 1.14
N PRO A 18 -5.73 10.71 1.80
CA PRO A 18 -4.29 10.70 2.02
C PRO A 18 -3.98 9.34 2.66
N ILE A 19 -3.12 8.54 2.05
CA ILE A 19 -2.56 7.36 2.73
C ILE A 19 -2.14 7.89 4.10
N PRO A 20 -2.74 7.41 5.21
CA PRO A 20 -2.40 7.93 6.52
C PRO A 20 -0.87 7.91 6.60
N PRO A 21 -0.19 9.01 6.99
CA PRO A 21 1.27 9.05 6.99
C PRO A 21 1.89 7.82 7.68
N ILE A 22 1.16 7.28 8.67
CA ILE A 22 1.42 6.01 9.35
C ILE A 22 1.49 4.80 8.40
N ALA A 23 0.57 4.63 7.46
CA ALA A 23 0.57 3.52 6.50
C ALA A 23 1.78 3.59 5.55
N THR A 24 2.19 4.79 5.13
CA THR A 24 3.43 4.97 4.34
C THR A 24 4.68 4.58 5.14
N ILE A 25 4.75 5.00 6.42
CA ILE A 25 5.86 4.65 7.32
C ILE A 25 5.90 3.14 7.57
N ILE A 26 4.75 2.51 7.87
CA ILE A 26 4.64 1.07 8.07
C ILE A 26 5.06 0.32 6.79
N GLY A 27 4.62 0.78 5.63
CA GLY A 27 4.99 0.19 4.34
C GLY A 27 6.51 0.22 4.12
N LEU A 28 7.15 1.37 4.37
CA LEU A 28 8.61 1.52 4.30
C LEU A 28 9.34 0.56 5.26
N VAL A 29 8.93 0.51 6.52
CA VAL A 29 9.53 -0.39 7.53
C VAL A 29 9.40 -1.85 7.11
N THR A 30 8.24 -2.23 6.56
CA THR A 30 7.96 -3.60 6.12
C THR A 30 8.82 -3.98 4.91
N ILE A 31 8.99 -3.06 3.94
CA ILE A 31 9.89 -3.26 2.79
C ILE A 31 11.33 -3.46 3.28
N LEU A 32 11.82 -2.60 4.18
CA LEU A 32 13.18 -2.71 4.74
C LEU A 32 13.37 -4.02 5.50
N ALA A 33 12.38 -4.45 6.28
CA ALA A 33 12.41 -5.73 6.99
C ALA A 33 12.46 -6.92 6.01
N GLY A 34 11.69 -6.88 4.91
CA GLY A 34 11.72 -7.91 3.88
C GLY A 34 13.07 -8.00 3.16
N VAL A 35 13.68 -6.85 2.83
CA VAL A 35 15.03 -6.78 2.25
C VAL A 35 16.07 -7.32 3.23
N ALA A 36 16.00 -6.94 4.50
CA ALA A 36 16.90 -7.46 5.53
C ALA A 36 16.77 -8.97 5.67
N LEU A 37 15.54 -9.49 5.78
CA LEU A 37 15.28 -10.92 5.89
C LEU A 37 15.82 -11.67 4.67
N ARG A 38 15.59 -11.15 3.46
CA ARG A 38 16.16 -11.70 2.21
C ARG A 38 17.69 -11.74 2.28
N SER A 39 18.33 -10.65 2.71
CA SER A 39 19.79 -10.58 2.80
C SER A 39 20.38 -11.54 3.83
N PHE A 40 19.71 -11.78 4.96
CA PHE A 40 20.19 -12.69 5.99
C PHE A 40 19.83 -14.16 5.74
N ALA A 41 18.70 -14.43 5.07
CA ALA A 41 18.24 -15.80 4.81
C ALA A 41 18.82 -16.41 3.52
N ASP A 42 19.19 -15.57 2.53
CA ASP A 42 19.86 -16.01 1.30
C ASP A 42 21.41 -15.95 1.38
N THR A 43 21.98 -15.72 2.58
CA THR A 43 23.43 -15.86 2.86
C THR A 43 23.71 -17.22 3.48
#